data_AF-A0A660QKP5-F1
#
_entry.id   AF-A0A660QKP5-F1
#
_cell.length_a   1.000
_cell.length_b   1.000
_cell.length_c   1.000
_cell.angle_alpha   90.00
_cell.angle_beta   90.00
_cell.angle_gamma   90.00
#
_symmetry.space_group_name_H-M   'P 1'
#
loop_
_entity.id
_entity.type
_entity.pdbx_description
1 polymer ?
#
loop_
_entity_poly.entity_id
_entity_poly.type
_entity_poly.pdbx_seq_one_letter_code
_entity_poly.pdbx_strand_id
1 'polypeptide(L)'
;MLAKSRRAAEAKCMINALLFSLLLTCCPPSFAKVIVYPIPEGVEANDSYSVRIRPLGGTWRQVGIYNVEVRTSWDTKTNSSMAYFDCDEPVEVEVTNSRVVKSVDIRPKRLHLTHEKTGSRTFRFIMNEPKKISVEVNGDIYDNLHIFARYPESDPISSGSADVIYFGPGYHSLDKQLILKSGKTVYIAGGAFVEINANNDKSLESHIYANAQNEITIRGRGIVYLPGLSFGDVYGPQGIRLLGCSRVRVDGITLLKQSRGWTNCIYDGTDIVYHDVALISVSRNGDGIDVVGSRRVVVDNCFVRASDDALCIKTWHGGQTLDDVVFQNCVAWNDITSHPIEIGFELRSPYARNITFRNIDVIH
;
A
#
# COMPACT_ATOMS: atom_id res chain seq x y z
N MET A 1 73.41 -11.06 -62.56
CA MET A 1 73.28 -12.46 -63.02
C MET A 1 72.95 -13.32 -61.82
N LEU A 2 71.86 -14.10 -61.91
CA LEU A 2 71.62 -15.45 -61.35
C LEU A 2 71.99 -15.68 -59.85
N ALA A 3 71.15 -16.21 -58.96
CA ALA A 3 70.03 -17.12 -59.16
C ALA A 3 69.13 -17.22 -57.91
N LYS A 4 67.90 -17.66 -58.17
CA LYS A 4 66.89 -18.22 -57.26
C LYS A 4 67.49 -19.30 -56.33
N SER A 5 67.02 -19.41 -55.07
CA SER A 5 66.07 -20.46 -54.66
C SER A 5 65.90 -20.62 -53.14
N ARG A 6 64.61 -20.67 -52.74
CA ARG A 6 63.99 -21.61 -51.78
C ARG A 6 64.25 -21.51 -50.25
N ARG A 7 63.11 -21.19 -49.60
CA ARG A 7 62.43 -21.94 -48.52
C ARG A 7 62.87 -21.76 -47.07
N ALA A 8 61.95 -21.10 -46.36
CA ALA A 8 61.20 -21.63 -45.21
C ALA A 8 61.66 -21.25 -43.80
N ALA A 9 60.64 -20.82 -43.04
CA ALA A 9 60.51 -20.74 -41.59
C ALA A 9 61.16 -19.53 -40.90
N GLU A 10 60.29 -18.57 -40.54
CA GLU A 10 60.26 -17.75 -39.31
C GLU A 10 59.30 -16.58 -39.60
N ALA A 11 57.99 -16.78 -39.70
CA ALA A 11 57.02 -16.97 -38.62
C ALA A 11 57.09 -15.92 -37.49
N LYS A 12 56.09 -15.01 -37.54
CA LYS A 12 55.49 -14.22 -36.47
C LYS A 12 56.14 -12.87 -36.11
N CYS A 13 55.78 -11.84 -36.87
CA CYS A 13 55.40 -10.57 -36.24
C CYS A 13 54.49 -9.73 -37.15
N MET A 14 53.40 -9.21 -36.56
CA MET A 14 52.62 -8.05 -36.97
C MET A 14 51.85 -8.09 -38.29
N ILE A 15 50.68 -8.74 -38.30
CA ILE A 15 49.44 -8.15 -38.85
C ILE A 15 48.28 -8.69 -37.99
N ASN A 16 47.86 -7.94 -36.96
CA ASN A 16 46.54 -8.14 -36.36
C ASN A 16 45.73 -6.89 -36.62
N ALA A 17 44.67 -7.10 -37.41
CA ALA A 17 43.71 -6.13 -37.84
C ALA A 17 43.01 -5.47 -36.64
N LEU A 18 42.93 -4.14 -36.67
CA LEU A 18 41.90 -3.40 -35.96
C LEU A 18 40.55 -3.73 -36.61
N LEU A 19 39.84 -4.69 -36.02
CA LEU A 19 38.37 -4.74 -36.08
C LEU A 19 37.87 -4.54 -34.65
N PHE A 20 37.71 -3.27 -34.27
CA PHE A 20 36.92 -2.90 -33.11
C PHE A 20 35.45 -3.13 -33.49
N SER A 21 34.96 -4.36 -33.29
CA SER A 21 33.54 -4.64 -33.31
C SER A 21 32.90 -3.90 -32.14
N LEU A 22 32.28 -2.76 -32.44
CA LEU A 22 31.37 -2.04 -31.56
C LEU A 22 30.17 -2.96 -31.31
N LEU A 23 30.29 -3.85 -30.33
CA LEU A 23 29.14 -4.52 -29.71
C LEU A 23 28.38 -3.45 -28.94
N LEU A 24 27.55 -2.69 -29.67
CA LEU A 24 26.38 -2.05 -29.11
C LEU A 24 25.57 -3.17 -28.46
N THR A 25 25.74 -3.36 -27.16
CA THR A 25 24.76 -4.06 -26.35
C THR A 25 23.49 -3.24 -26.43
N CYS A 26 22.64 -3.53 -27.42
CA CYS A 26 21.23 -3.20 -27.38
C CYS A 26 20.67 -3.89 -26.13
N CYS A 27 20.71 -3.20 -24.99
CA CYS A 27 19.75 -3.48 -23.95
C CYS A 27 18.39 -3.35 -24.64
N PRO A 28 17.54 -4.41 -24.67
CA PRO A 28 16.20 -4.26 -25.20
C PRO A 28 15.57 -3.06 -24.49
N PRO A 29 14.82 -2.19 -25.20
CA PRO A 29 14.08 -1.15 -24.51
C PRO A 29 13.27 -1.85 -23.43
N SER A 30 13.57 -1.53 -22.16
CA SER A 30 12.76 -2.01 -21.05
C SER A 30 11.38 -1.45 -21.30
N PHE A 31 10.49 -2.29 -21.84
CA PHE A 31 9.09 -1.91 -21.98
C PHE A 31 8.62 -1.62 -20.58
N ALA A 32 8.23 -0.37 -20.39
CA ALA A 32 7.85 0.07 -19.09
C ALA A 32 6.57 -0.62 -18.62
N LYS A 33 6.53 -0.89 -17.33
CA LYS A 33 5.77 -1.99 -16.74
C LYS A 33 4.53 -1.42 -16.07
N VAL A 34 3.45 -1.33 -16.83
CA VAL A 34 2.12 -1.10 -16.27
C VAL A 34 1.45 -2.43 -15.93
N ILE A 35 1.09 -2.62 -14.67
CA ILE A 35 0.38 -3.81 -14.17
C ILE A 35 -0.98 -3.38 -13.65
N VAL A 36 -2.03 -3.99 -14.20
CA VAL A 36 -3.40 -3.85 -13.69
C VAL A 36 -3.84 -5.19 -13.14
N TYR A 37 -4.60 -5.14 -12.06
CA TYR A 37 -5.08 -6.32 -11.35
C TYR A 37 -6.60 -6.42 -11.55
N PRO A 38 -7.11 -7.52 -12.15
CA PRO A 38 -8.54 -7.77 -12.20
C PRO A 38 -9.13 -7.88 -10.79
N ILE A 39 -10.35 -7.40 -10.60
CA ILE A 39 -11.11 -7.68 -9.38
C ILE A 39 -11.42 -9.18 -9.36
N PRO A 40 -11.05 -9.92 -8.29
CA PRO A 40 -11.41 -11.33 -8.17
C PRO A 40 -12.92 -11.55 -8.20
N GLU A 41 -13.35 -12.70 -8.73
CA GLU A 41 -14.75 -13.11 -8.66
C GLU A 41 -15.23 -13.15 -7.20
N GLY A 42 -16.44 -12.65 -6.96
CA GLY A 42 -17.03 -12.56 -5.62
C GLY A 42 -16.69 -11.29 -4.83
N VAL A 43 -15.74 -10.47 -5.29
CA VAL A 43 -15.43 -9.17 -4.68
C VAL A 43 -16.33 -8.08 -5.28
N GLU A 44 -16.93 -7.26 -4.41
CA GLU A 44 -17.82 -6.18 -4.81
C GLU A 44 -17.06 -5.06 -5.55
N ALA A 45 -17.55 -4.71 -6.74
CA ALA A 45 -17.09 -3.57 -7.53
C ALA A 45 -17.97 -2.34 -7.27
N ASN A 46 -17.44 -1.15 -7.55
CA ASN A 46 -18.18 0.10 -7.51
C ASN A 46 -18.27 0.72 -8.91
N ASP A 47 -19.40 1.36 -9.22
CA ASP A 47 -19.73 1.92 -10.53
C ASP A 47 -19.82 3.46 -10.56
N SER A 48 -19.51 4.14 -9.45
CA SER A 48 -19.38 5.60 -9.38
C SER A 48 -18.27 6.12 -10.29
N TYR A 49 -17.23 5.31 -10.53
CA TYR A 49 -16.10 5.67 -11.38
C TYR A 49 -15.73 4.55 -12.34
N SER A 50 -15.09 4.92 -13.46
CA SER A 50 -14.35 4.01 -14.33
C SER A 50 -12.97 4.61 -14.59
N VAL A 51 -11.93 3.79 -14.43
CA VAL A 51 -10.53 4.21 -14.59
C VAL A 51 -9.84 3.35 -15.63
N ARG A 52 -9.13 3.99 -16.56
CA ARG A 52 -8.16 3.33 -17.43
C ARG A 52 -6.84 4.08 -17.40
N ILE A 53 -5.76 3.35 -17.57
CA ILE A 53 -4.40 3.88 -17.56
C ILE A 53 -3.63 3.44 -18.80
N ARG A 54 -2.61 4.20 -19.19
CA ARG A 54 -1.62 3.78 -20.18
C ARG A 54 -0.26 4.41 -19.92
N PRO A 55 0.84 3.76 -20.35
CA PRO A 55 2.08 4.48 -20.66
C PRO A 55 1.81 5.67 -21.58
N LEU A 56 2.62 6.72 -21.51
CA LEU A 56 2.49 7.85 -22.44
C LEU A 56 2.60 7.38 -23.90
N GLY A 57 1.54 7.58 -24.70
CA GLY A 57 1.45 7.09 -26.08
C GLY A 57 1.17 5.58 -26.22
N GLY A 58 1.00 4.87 -25.11
CA GLY A 58 0.74 3.43 -25.08
C GLY A 58 -0.73 3.04 -25.22
N THR A 59 -1.02 1.77 -24.93
CA THR A 59 -2.37 1.18 -24.98
C THR A 59 -3.09 1.32 -23.65
N TRP A 60 -4.36 1.73 -23.70
CA TRP A 60 -5.23 1.80 -22.53
C TRP A 60 -5.50 0.43 -21.91
N ARG A 61 -5.44 0.37 -20.58
CA ARG A 61 -5.79 -0.78 -19.77
C ARG A 61 -6.83 -0.38 -18.74
N GLN A 62 -7.90 -1.15 -18.62
CA GLN A 62 -8.93 -0.93 -17.61
C GLN A 62 -8.38 -1.31 -16.23
N VAL A 63 -8.65 -0.46 -15.22
CA VAL A 63 -8.33 -0.73 -13.82
C VAL A 63 -9.62 -1.13 -13.09
N GLY A 64 -9.51 -2.12 -12.19
CA GLY A 64 -10.61 -2.53 -11.33
C GLY A 64 -10.97 -1.45 -10.31
N ILE A 65 -12.26 -1.18 -10.15
CA ILE A 65 -12.81 -0.27 -9.14
C ILE A 65 -13.47 -1.07 -8.03
N TYR A 66 -12.78 -1.21 -6.91
CA TYR A 66 -13.26 -1.89 -5.72
C TYR A 66 -14.25 -1.00 -4.98
N ASN A 67 -15.33 -1.59 -4.47
CA ASN A 67 -16.19 -0.92 -3.50
C ASN A 67 -15.46 -0.86 -2.16
N VAL A 68 -15.32 0.35 -1.62
CA VAL A 68 -14.83 0.58 -0.26
C VAL A 68 -15.86 1.39 0.51
N GLU A 69 -15.82 1.33 1.83
CA GLU A 69 -16.75 2.07 2.67
C GLU A 69 -15.97 3.15 3.43
N VAL A 70 -16.59 4.32 3.56
CA VAL A 70 -16.04 5.48 4.29
C VAL A 70 -17.10 6.02 5.23
N ARG A 71 -16.68 6.72 6.28
CA ARG A 71 -17.59 7.23 7.30
C ARG A 71 -18.08 8.62 6.95
N THR A 72 -19.36 8.88 7.22
CA THR A 72 -19.99 10.20 6.97
C THR A 72 -20.50 10.85 8.24
N SER A 73 -20.69 10.08 9.30
CA SER A 73 -20.97 10.57 10.66
C SER A 73 -20.71 9.46 11.69
N TRP A 74 -20.88 9.76 12.98
CA TRP A 74 -20.82 8.77 14.06
C TRP A 74 -21.67 7.54 13.83
N ASP A 75 -22.80 7.68 13.13
CA ASP A 75 -23.75 6.61 12.93
C ASP A 75 -23.97 6.16 11.48
N THR A 76 -23.20 6.72 10.54
CA THR A 76 -23.42 6.49 9.11
C THR A 76 -22.12 6.28 8.34
N LYS A 77 -22.19 5.39 7.34
CA LYS A 77 -21.16 5.15 6.34
C LYS A 77 -21.77 5.15 4.95
N THR A 78 -20.95 5.33 3.94
CA THR A 78 -21.34 5.25 2.53
C THR A 78 -20.30 4.50 1.71
N ASN A 79 -20.72 4.00 0.56
CA ASN A 79 -19.82 3.46 -0.45
C ASN A 79 -18.96 4.57 -1.06
N SER A 80 -17.76 4.19 -1.45
CA SER A 80 -16.72 4.98 -2.10
C SER A 80 -15.94 4.07 -3.04
N SER A 81 -15.03 4.64 -3.84
CA SER A 81 -14.30 3.91 -4.87
C SER A 81 -12.81 3.81 -4.58
N MET A 82 -12.22 2.65 -4.91
CA MET A 82 -10.77 2.46 -4.86
C MET A 82 -10.26 1.76 -6.13
N ALA A 83 -9.23 2.32 -6.74
CA ALA A 83 -8.46 1.72 -7.81
C ALA A 83 -7.00 1.52 -7.34
N TYR A 84 -6.36 0.44 -7.78
CA TYR A 84 -4.91 0.27 -7.59
C TYR A 84 -4.27 -0.41 -8.80
N PHE A 85 -3.01 -0.07 -9.04
CA PHE A 85 -2.21 -0.59 -10.13
C PHE A 85 -0.73 -0.32 -9.85
N ASP A 86 0.16 -0.95 -10.63
CA ASP A 86 1.58 -0.68 -10.55
C ASP A 86 2.11 -0.06 -11.85
N CYS A 87 3.04 0.87 -11.73
CA CYS A 87 3.79 1.42 -12.85
C CYS A 87 5.21 1.84 -12.44
N ASP A 88 6.16 1.83 -13.36
CA ASP A 88 7.54 2.29 -13.15
C ASP A 88 7.92 3.46 -14.08
N GLU A 89 6.92 4.05 -14.74
CA GLU A 89 7.04 5.17 -15.67
C GLU A 89 5.86 6.15 -15.52
N PRO A 90 5.93 7.33 -16.16
CA PRO A 90 4.77 8.21 -16.29
C PRO A 90 3.59 7.53 -17.00
N VAL A 91 2.41 7.62 -16.38
CA VAL A 91 1.15 7.09 -16.95
C VAL A 91 0.13 8.20 -17.15
N GLU A 92 -0.64 8.11 -18.22
CA GLU A 92 -1.87 8.87 -18.38
C GLU A 92 -3.01 8.11 -17.69
N VAL A 93 -3.71 8.80 -16.80
CA VAL A 93 -4.87 8.27 -16.08
C VAL A 93 -6.11 8.96 -16.60
N GLU A 94 -7.05 8.19 -17.16
CA GLU A 94 -8.37 8.69 -17.52
C GLU A 94 -9.40 8.20 -16.50
N VAL A 95 -10.16 9.16 -15.97
CA VAL A 95 -11.22 8.92 -14.99
C VAL A 95 -12.54 9.38 -15.59
N THR A 96 -13.54 8.50 -15.58
CA THR A 96 -14.93 8.82 -15.90
C THR A 96 -15.77 8.65 -14.65
N ASN A 97 -16.61 9.65 -14.33
CA ASN A 97 -17.53 9.58 -13.20
C ASN A 97 -18.97 9.22 -13.64
N SER A 98 -19.76 8.64 -12.74
CA SER A 98 -21.18 8.32 -12.93
C SER A 98 -22.03 9.59 -13.20
N ARG A 99 -21.58 10.75 -12.69
CA ARG A 99 -22.20 12.06 -12.79
C ARG A 99 -21.41 12.99 -13.72
N VAL A 100 -22.04 14.10 -14.12
CA VAL A 100 -21.38 15.19 -14.87
C VAL A 100 -20.27 15.81 -14.02
N VAL A 101 -19.09 15.98 -14.60
CA VAL A 101 -17.92 16.55 -13.91
C VAL A 101 -17.94 18.07 -14.10
N LYS A 102 -18.26 18.80 -13.03
CA LYS A 102 -18.20 20.28 -12.96
C LYS A 102 -16.86 20.73 -12.41
N SER A 103 -16.35 20.09 -11.36
CA SER A 103 -15.03 20.31 -10.79
C SER A 103 -14.35 18.99 -10.46
N VAL A 104 -13.01 19.01 -10.43
CA VAL A 104 -12.17 17.89 -9.99
C VAL A 104 -11.13 18.45 -9.03
N ASP A 105 -10.99 17.81 -7.88
CA ASP A 105 -9.88 18.00 -6.96
C ASP A 105 -9.05 16.71 -6.90
N ILE A 106 -7.73 16.83 -6.98
CA ILE A 106 -6.78 15.72 -6.82
C ILE A 106 -5.85 16.06 -5.66
N ARG A 107 -5.82 15.20 -4.63
CA ARG A 107 -5.06 15.39 -3.39
C ARG A 107 -4.06 14.25 -3.16
N PRO A 108 -2.89 14.49 -2.54
CA PRO A 108 -2.50 15.75 -1.90
C PRO A 108 -2.06 16.84 -2.88
N LYS A 109 -2.39 18.09 -2.54
CA LYS A 109 -2.19 19.27 -3.43
C LYS A 109 -0.73 19.56 -3.75
N ARG A 110 0.21 19.16 -2.89
CA ARG A 110 1.66 19.31 -3.15
C ARG A 110 2.16 18.54 -4.38
N LEU A 111 1.39 17.57 -4.87
CA LEU A 111 1.73 16.84 -6.09
C LEU A 111 1.51 17.67 -7.36
N HIS A 112 0.78 18.78 -7.25
CA HIS A 112 0.50 19.70 -8.35
C HIS A 112 -0.05 18.99 -9.61
N LEU A 113 -0.82 17.92 -9.41
CA LEU A 113 -1.44 17.18 -10.51
C LEU A 113 -2.51 18.05 -11.17
N THR A 114 -2.25 18.45 -12.40
CA THR A 114 -3.21 19.15 -13.26
C THR A 114 -4.03 18.16 -14.07
N HIS A 115 -5.29 18.48 -14.33
CA HIS A 115 -6.18 17.64 -15.12
C HIS A 115 -6.80 18.42 -16.28
N GLU A 116 -7.20 17.69 -17.32
CA GLU A 116 -7.90 18.20 -18.50
C GLU A 116 -9.23 17.44 -18.65
N LYS A 117 -10.34 18.15 -18.83
CA LYS A 117 -11.62 17.51 -19.18
C LYS A 117 -11.60 17.09 -20.63
N THR A 118 -11.85 15.81 -20.89
CA THR A 118 -11.93 15.24 -22.24
C THR A 118 -13.37 14.93 -22.66
N GLY A 119 -14.33 15.09 -21.74
CA GLY A 119 -15.77 14.99 -21.99
C GLY A 119 -16.58 15.55 -20.83
N SER A 120 -17.91 15.47 -20.91
CA SER A 120 -18.82 15.98 -19.86
C SER A 120 -18.69 15.22 -18.53
N ARG A 121 -18.22 13.97 -18.57
CA ARG A 121 -18.08 13.07 -17.42
C ARG A 121 -16.65 12.56 -17.21
N THR A 122 -15.72 12.97 -18.08
CA THR A 122 -14.40 12.35 -18.20
C THR A 122 -13.32 13.41 -18.17
N PHE A 123 -12.24 13.11 -17.45
CA PHE A 123 -11.04 13.93 -17.41
C PHE A 123 -9.80 13.04 -17.36
N ARG A 124 -8.65 13.64 -17.65
CA ARG A 124 -7.35 12.98 -17.67
C ARG A 124 -6.34 13.78 -16.89
N PHE A 125 -5.34 13.08 -16.36
CA PHE A 125 -4.14 13.69 -15.80
C PHE A 125 -2.96 12.74 -16.01
N ILE A 126 -1.75 13.29 -15.93
CA ILE A 126 -0.52 12.50 -15.99
C ILE A 126 0.00 12.29 -14.57
N MET A 127 0.27 11.04 -14.23
CA MET A 127 0.96 10.66 -13.02
C MET A 127 2.39 10.28 -13.38
N ASN A 128 3.35 11.17 -13.10
CA ASN A 128 4.75 11.00 -13.50
C ASN A 128 5.49 9.87 -12.77
N GLU A 129 5.03 9.54 -11.57
CA GLU A 129 5.53 8.47 -10.73
C GLU A 129 4.36 7.95 -9.87
N PRO A 130 4.39 6.68 -9.42
CA PRO A 130 3.30 6.12 -8.63
C PRO A 130 3.05 6.91 -7.35
N LYS A 131 1.78 7.32 -7.13
CA LYS A 131 1.32 8.05 -5.94
C LYS A 131 0.02 7.45 -5.41
N LYS A 132 -0.21 7.66 -4.10
CA LYS A 132 -1.49 7.42 -3.45
C LYS A 132 -2.24 8.74 -3.36
N ILE A 133 -3.41 8.82 -4.01
CA ILE A 133 -4.16 10.07 -4.17
C ILE A 133 -5.65 9.88 -3.90
N SER A 134 -6.31 10.99 -3.54
CA SER A 134 -7.78 11.13 -3.58
C SER A 134 -8.17 11.95 -4.81
N VAL A 135 -9.20 11.51 -5.51
CA VAL A 135 -9.84 12.22 -6.61
C VAL A 135 -11.29 12.52 -6.21
N GLU A 136 -11.63 13.79 -6.09
CA GLU A 136 -12.92 14.29 -5.61
C GLU A 136 -13.63 15.02 -6.75
N VAL A 137 -14.78 14.49 -7.16
CA VAL A 137 -15.60 15.09 -8.23
C VAL A 137 -16.69 15.94 -7.60
N ASN A 138 -16.86 17.17 -8.10
CA ASN A 138 -17.91 18.09 -7.66
C ASN A 138 -17.88 18.44 -6.15
N GLY A 139 -16.73 18.27 -5.49
CA GLY A 139 -16.58 18.50 -4.04
C GLY A 139 -17.11 17.35 -3.18
N ASP A 140 -17.44 16.20 -3.76
CA ASP A 140 -17.86 15.00 -3.02
C ASP A 140 -16.63 14.28 -2.45
N ILE A 141 -16.47 14.38 -1.13
CA ILE A 141 -15.34 13.81 -0.39
C ILE A 141 -15.65 12.40 0.14
N TYR A 142 -16.90 11.94 0.02
CA TYR A 142 -17.33 10.64 0.52
C TYR A 142 -17.40 9.62 -0.61
N ASP A 143 -18.09 9.93 -1.71
CA ASP A 143 -18.02 9.16 -2.96
C ASP A 143 -16.82 9.65 -3.82
N ASN A 144 -15.64 9.73 -3.19
CA ASN A 144 -14.38 10.01 -3.86
C ASN A 144 -13.77 8.73 -4.47
N LEU A 145 -12.79 8.91 -5.33
CA LEU A 145 -11.98 7.83 -5.87
C LEU A 145 -10.59 7.84 -5.25
N HIS A 146 -10.26 6.81 -4.49
CA HIS A 146 -8.91 6.53 -4.01
C HIS A 146 -8.13 5.85 -5.14
N ILE A 147 -6.95 6.36 -5.48
CA ILE A 147 -6.05 5.71 -6.45
C ILE A 147 -4.74 5.39 -5.74
N PHE A 148 -4.40 4.11 -5.66
CA PHE A 148 -3.16 3.61 -5.08
C PHE A 148 -2.25 3.07 -6.18
N ALA A 149 -1.47 3.96 -6.79
CA ALA A 149 -0.42 3.55 -7.72
C ALA A 149 0.87 3.23 -6.95
N ARG A 150 1.51 2.11 -7.27
CA ARG A 150 2.78 1.68 -6.65
C ARG A 150 3.83 1.32 -7.69
N TYR A 151 5.09 1.21 -7.26
CA TYR A 151 6.10 0.56 -8.09
C TYR A 151 5.87 -0.95 -8.12
N PRO A 152 6.08 -1.61 -9.28
CA PRO A 152 6.13 -3.06 -9.36
C PRO A 152 7.12 -3.63 -8.34
N GLU A 153 6.77 -4.78 -7.75
CA GLU A 153 7.73 -5.48 -6.89
C GLU A 153 9.00 -5.86 -7.65
N SER A 154 10.16 -5.61 -7.04
CA SER A 154 11.47 -6.01 -7.57
C SER A 154 11.72 -7.52 -7.45
N ASP A 155 11.13 -8.14 -6.44
CA ASP A 155 11.35 -9.51 -6.00
C ASP A 155 10.01 -10.18 -5.60
N PRO A 156 9.02 -10.26 -6.51
CA PRO A 156 7.75 -10.92 -6.22
C PRO A 156 7.99 -12.40 -5.88
N ILE A 157 7.33 -12.87 -4.82
CA ILE A 157 7.48 -14.24 -4.34
C ILE A 157 6.54 -15.16 -5.14
N SER A 158 7.03 -16.32 -5.55
CA SER A 158 6.20 -17.41 -6.09
C SER A 158 5.92 -18.45 -4.99
N SER A 159 4.85 -19.23 -5.15
CA SER A 159 4.47 -20.26 -4.18
C SER A 159 5.55 -21.35 -4.04
N GLY A 160 5.64 -21.96 -2.84
CA GLY A 160 6.45 -23.18 -2.64
C GLY A 160 7.54 -23.12 -1.56
N SER A 161 7.76 -21.98 -0.90
CA SER A 161 8.65 -21.91 0.27
C SER A 161 7.90 -22.24 1.56
N ALA A 162 8.48 -23.10 2.42
CA ALA A 162 7.91 -23.46 3.71
C ALA A 162 7.83 -22.29 4.71
N ASP A 163 8.57 -21.21 4.46
CA ASP A 163 8.57 -19.99 5.26
C ASP A 163 7.61 -18.92 4.75
N VAL A 164 6.90 -19.20 3.66
CA VAL A 164 5.96 -18.27 3.04
C VAL A 164 4.52 -18.79 3.16
N ILE A 165 3.67 -18.02 3.83
CA ILE A 165 2.22 -18.13 3.72
C ILE A 165 1.81 -17.33 2.48
N TYR A 166 1.47 -18.03 1.40
CA TYR A 166 1.27 -17.43 0.08
C TYR A 166 -0.22 -17.31 -0.29
N PHE A 167 -0.66 -16.10 -0.63
CA PHE A 167 -1.95 -15.80 -1.24
C PHE A 167 -1.74 -15.26 -2.65
N GLY A 168 -2.04 -16.09 -3.67
CA GLY A 168 -1.95 -15.71 -5.07
C GLY A 168 -3.15 -14.87 -5.55
N PRO A 169 -3.16 -14.40 -6.81
CA PRO A 169 -4.30 -13.69 -7.38
C PRO A 169 -5.61 -14.49 -7.23
N GLY A 170 -6.70 -13.82 -6.87
CA GLY A 170 -7.98 -14.45 -6.57
C GLY A 170 -8.55 -14.07 -5.20
N TYR A 171 -9.76 -14.55 -4.91
CA TYR A 171 -10.42 -14.35 -3.63
C TYR A 171 -10.06 -15.50 -2.67
N HIS A 172 -9.62 -15.16 -1.45
CA HIS A 172 -9.27 -16.10 -0.39
C HIS A 172 -10.07 -15.73 0.85
N SER A 173 -10.68 -16.72 1.50
CA SER A 173 -11.45 -16.51 2.74
C SER A 173 -10.86 -17.35 3.86
N LEU A 174 -10.57 -16.70 4.99
CA LEU A 174 -10.16 -17.32 6.24
C LEU A 174 -11.25 -17.08 7.27
N ASP A 175 -11.71 -18.15 7.92
CA ASP A 175 -12.72 -18.11 8.98
C ASP A 175 -12.13 -17.89 10.38
N LYS A 176 -10.81 -17.71 10.45
CA LYS A 176 -10.01 -17.59 11.68
C LYS A 176 -8.93 -16.54 11.53
N GLN A 177 -8.44 -16.06 12.67
CA GLN A 177 -7.26 -15.20 12.74
C GLN A 177 -6.04 -15.85 12.08
N LEU A 178 -5.26 -15.05 11.35
CA LEU A 178 -3.95 -15.42 10.84
C LEU A 178 -2.89 -15.18 11.91
N ILE A 179 -2.40 -16.25 12.52
CA ILE A 179 -1.37 -16.21 13.57
C ILE A 179 0.02 -16.33 12.94
N LEU A 180 0.84 -15.30 13.13
CA LEU A 180 2.20 -15.24 12.61
C LEU A 180 3.20 -15.83 13.59
N LYS A 181 4.23 -16.48 13.05
CA LYS A 181 5.34 -17.08 13.79
C LYS A 181 6.66 -16.52 13.31
N SER A 182 7.68 -16.63 14.15
CA SER A 182 9.00 -16.08 13.84
C SER A 182 9.57 -16.63 12.53
N GLY A 183 10.24 -15.78 11.75
CA GLY A 183 10.85 -16.13 10.46
C GLY A 183 9.87 -16.28 9.29
N LYS A 184 8.56 -16.08 9.50
CA LYS A 184 7.56 -16.28 8.44
C LYS A 184 7.31 -15.00 7.63
N THR A 185 7.07 -15.22 6.34
CA THR A 185 6.58 -14.21 5.41
C THR A 185 5.13 -14.52 5.03
N VAL A 186 4.23 -13.56 5.17
CA VAL A 186 2.92 -13.58 4.52
C VAL A 186 3.05 -12.80 3.23
N TYR A 187 2.86 -13.47 2.09
CA TYR A 187 2.93 -12.85 0.78
C TYR A 187 1.54 -12.78 0.15
N ILE A 188 1.11 -11.57 -0.21
CA ILE A 188 -0.22 -11.27 -0.73
C ILE A 188 -0.07 -10.66 -2.12
N ALA A 189 -0.10 -11.51 -3.13
CA ALA A 189 0.18 -11.13 -4.52
C ALA A 189 -0.77 -10.02 -5.02
N GLY A 190 -0.32 -9.21 -5.97
CA GLY A 190 -1.22 -8.29 -6.66
C GLY A 190 -2.37 -9.04 -7.34
N GLY A 191 -3.60 -8.53 -7.19
CA GLY A 191 -4.82 -9.22 -7.60
C GLY A 191 -5.33 -10.26 -6.59
N ALA A 192 -4.65 -10.48 -5.45
CA ALA A 192 -5.20 -11.25 -4.35
C ALA A 192 -6.14 -10.36 -3.51
N PHE A 193 -7.26 -10.93 -3.08
CA PHE A 193 -8.16 -10.37 -2.10
C PHE A 193 -8.34 -11.38 -0.97
N VAL A 194 -7.77 -11.09 0.19
CA VAL A 194 -7.77 -11.99 1.35
C VAL A 194 -8.75 -11.45 2.38
N GLU A 195 -9.91 -12.08 2.47
CA GLU A 195 -10.87 -11.84 3.56
C GLU A 195 -10.47 -12.68 4.78
N ILE A 196 -10.24 -12.02 5.90
CA ILE A 196 -10.01 -12.70 7.18
C ILE A 196 -11.19 -12.38 8.09
N ASN A 197 -12.13 -13.30 8.24
CA ASN A 197 -13.31 -13.12 9.07
C ASN A 197 -13.12 -13.75 10.46
N ALA A 198 -12.46 -13.01 11.35
CA ALA A 198 -12.26 -13.42 12.74
C ALA A 198 -13.42 -13.05 13.67
N ASN A 199 -14.50 -12.45 13.17
CA ASN A 199 -15.59 -11.90 13.99
C ASN A 199 -16.45 -12.94 14.69
N ASN A 200 -16.48 -14.17 14.17
CA ASN A 200 -17.30 -15.25 14.70
C ASN A 200 -16.77 -15.78 16.03
N ASP A 201 -15.52 -15.47 16.38
CA ASP A 201 -14.92 -15.82 17.65
C ASP A 201 -14.56 -14.55 18.44
N LYS A 202 -15.44 -14.17 19.36
CA LYS A 202 -15.28 -12.99 20.22
C LYS A 202 -14.09 -13.09 21.19
N SER A 203 -13.44 -14.25 21.31
CA SER A 203 -12.20 -14.39 22.08
C SER A 203 -10.97 -13.92 21.29
N LEU A 204 -11.07 -13.78 19.97
CA LEU A 204 -9.97 -13.33 19.13
C LEU A 204 -9.79 -11.83 19.24
N GLU A 205 -8.53 -11.45 19.44
CA GLU A 205 -8.15 -10.06 19.64
C GLU A 205 -7.85 -9.33 18.32
N SER A 206 -7.64 -10.05 17.22
CA SER A 206 -7.31 -9.46 15.92
C SER A 206 -7.53 -10.40 14.74
N HIS A 207 -7.50 -9.88 13.52
CA HIS A 207 -7.52 -10.68 12.30
C HIS A 207 -6.12 -11.22 11.94
N ILE A 208 -5.07 -10.40 12.11
CA ILE A 208 -3.67 -10.83 11.97
C ILE A 208 -2.97 -10.58 13.29
N TYR A 209 -2.32 -11.62 13.83
CA TYR A 209 -1.77 -11.58 15.19
C TYR A 209 -0.36 -12.14 15.29
N ALA A 210 0.47 -11.46 16.06
CA ALA A 210 1.75 -11.98 16.52
C ALA A 210 1.99 -11.58 17.97
N ASN A 211 2.51 -12.50 18.78
CA ASN A 211 2.90 -12.25 20.16
C ASN A 211 4.27 -12.83 20.46
N ALA A 212 5.19 -11.98 20.90
CA ALA A 212 6.59 -12.30 21.19
C ALA A 212 7.27 -13.06 20.04
N GLN A 213 7.05 -12.61 18.80
CA GLN A 213 7.64 -13.19 17.58
C GLN A 213 8.61 -12.22 16.92
N ASN A 214 9.54 -12.76 16.14
CA ASN A 214 10.59 -11.98 15.50
C ASN A 214 10.74 -12.31 14.01
N GLU A 215 11.26 -11.38 13.21
CA GLU A 215 11.58 -11.63 11.79
C GLU A 215 10.34 -12.03 11.00
N ILE A 216 9.29 -11.21 11.11
CA ILE A 216 8.04 -11.38 10.37
C ILE A 216 8.01 -10.41 9.20
N THR A 217 7.57 -10.88 8.04
CA THR A 217 7.28 -10.01 6.90
C THR A 217 5.83 -10.22 6.46
N ILE A 218 5.07 -9.15 6.25
CA ILE A 218 3.77 -9.15 5.58
C ILE A 218 3.92 -8.25 4.37
N ARG A 219 3.90 -8.79 3.15
CA ARG A 219 4.20 -7.99 1.96
C ARG A 219 3.41 -8.40 0.71
N GLY A 220 3.40 -7.50 -0.26
CA GLY A 220 2.89 -7.75 -1.61
C GLY A 220 2.14 -6.54 -2.15
N ARG A 221 1.14 -6.78 -3.01
CA ARG A 221 0.30 -5.73 -3.64
C ARG A 221 -1.19 -6.00 -3.53
N GLY A 222 -1.57 -7.12 -2.92
CA GLY A 222 -2.97 -7.49 -2.76
C GLY A 222 -3.66 -6.75 -1.61
N ILE A 223 -4.94 -7.09 -1.46
CA ILE A 223 -5.85 -6.51 -0.49
C ILE A 223 -6.08 -7.49 0.65
N VAL A 224 -6.05 -6.99 1.87
CA VAL A 224 -6.52 -7.69 3.07
C VAL A 224 -7.79 -6.99 3.53
N TYR A 225 -8.90 -7.73 3.50
CA TYR A 225 -10.22 -7.27 3.89
C TYR A 225 -10.58 -7.86 5.25
N LEU A 226 -10.83 -6.98 6.22
CA LEU A 226 -10.96 -7.37 7.63
C LEU A 226 -12.34 -6.99 8.16
N PRO A 227 -13.41 -7.65 7.68
CA PRO A 227 -14.77 -7.20 7.90
C PRO A 227 -15.01 -6.88 9.38
N GLY A 228 -15.60 -5.73 9.68
CA GLY A 228 -16.12 -5.44 11.01
C GLY A 228 -17.50 -6.06 11.23
N LEU A 229 -17.87 -6.27 12.50
CA LEU A 229 -19.24 -6.56 12.92
C LEU A 229 -20.20 -5.37 12.63
N SER A 230 -21.51 -5.59 12.76
CA SER A 230 -22.61 -4.65 12.43
C SER A 230 -22.45 -3.23 12.96
N PHE A 231 -23.19 -2.28 12.40
CA PHE A 231 -23.17 -0.90 12.89
C PHE A 231 -23.55 -0.82 14.40
N GLY A 232 -22.70 -0.21 15.25
CA GLY A 232 -23.02 0.11 16.65
C GLY A 232 -22.25 -0.62 17.76
N ASP A 233 -21.71 -1.82 17.56
CA ASP A 233 -20.91 -2.43 18.64
C ASP A 233 -19.49 -1.84 18.74
N VAL A 234 -18.97 -1.85 19.97
CA VAL A 234 -17.69 -1.21 20.36
C VAL A 234 -16.57 -2.23 20.63
N TYR A 235 -16.85 -3.54 20.48
CA TYR A 235 -15.90 -4.62 20.73
C TYR A 235 -15.81 -5.55 19.51
N GLY A 236 -14.59 -5.93 19.12
CA GLY A 236 -14.29 -6.81 18.00
C GLY A 236 -12.78 -6.98 17.80
N PRO A 237 -12.33 -7.90 16.93
CA PRO A 237 -10.91 -8.06 16.64
C PRO A 237 -10.33 -6.77 16.04
N GLN A 238 -9.09 -6.44 16.39
CA GLN A 238 -8.24 -5.45 15.71
C GLN A 238 -7.74 -5.98 14.35
N GLY A 239 -7.18 -5.13 13.49
CA GLY A 239 -6.78 -5.50 12.14
C GLY A 239 -5.49 -6.31 12.16
N ILE A 240 -4.39 -5.61 12.40
CA ILE A 240 -3.08 -6.21 12.68
C ILE A 240 -2.71 -5.87 14.12
N ARG A 241 -2.42 -6.89 14.93
CA ARG A 241 -1.92 -6.72 16.29
C ARG A 241 -0.57 -7.42 16.46
N LEU A 242 0.47 -6.62 16.67
CA LEU A 242 1.82 -7.08 16.97
C LEU A 242 2.12 -6.77 18.44
N LEU A 243 2.24 -7.80 19.28
CA LEU A 243 2.54 -7.66 20.71
C LEU A 243 3.96 -8.14 21.02
N GLY A 244 4.81 -7.26 21.54
CA GLY A 244 6.18 -7.60 21.93
C GLY A 244 7.03 -8.17 20.80
N CYS A 245 6.71 -7.82 19.54
CA CYS A 245 7.39 -8.37 18.37
C CYS A 245 8.62 -7.54 17.98
N SER A 246 9.59 -8.17 17.31
CA SER A 246 10.75 -7.43 16.78
C SER A 246 11.15 -7.78 15.35
N ARG A 247 11.79 -6.84 14.64
CA ARG A 247 12.18 -7.02 13.23
C ARG A 247 10.98 -7.41 12.36
N VAL A 248 9.93 -6.58 12.37
CA VAL A 248 8.71 -6.81 11.58
C VAL A 248 8.63 -5.83 10.43
N ARG A 249 8.32 -6.31 9.23
CA ARG A 249 8.07 -5.47 8.04
C ARG A 249 6.66 -5.70 7.51
N VAL A 250 5.90 -4.62 7.34
CA VAL A 250 4.61 -4.60 6.62
C VAL A 250 4.78 -3.72 5.39
N ASP A 251 4.60 -4.28 4.18
CA ASP A 251 5.06 -3.65 2.94
C ASP A 251 4.08 -3.79 1.76
N GLY A 252 3.58 -2.67 1.26
CA GLY A 252 2.85 -2.58 -0.01
C GLY A 252 1.41 -3.11 -0.03
N ILE A 253 0.95 -3.75 1.06
CA ILE A 253 -0.42 -4.28 1.14
C ILE A 253 -1.47 -3.16 1.26
N THR A 254 -2.70 -3.48 0.88
CA THR A 254 -3.87 -2.62 1.11
C THR A 254 -4.77 -3.22 2.18
N LEU A 255 -5.10 -2.45 3.20
CA LEU A 255 -5.92 -2.83 4.35
C LEU A 255 -7.29 -2.17 4.24
N LEU A 256 -8.34 -2.96 4.06
CA LEU A 256 -9.70 -2.46 3.88
C LEU A 256 -10.66 -2.92 4.97
N LYS A 257 -11.64 -2.04 5.23
CA LYS A 257 -12.82 -2.27 6.07
C LYS A 257 -12.47 -2.77 7.46
N GLN A 258 -11.54 -2.12 8.15
CA GLN A 258 -10.97 -2.79 9.32
C GLN A 258 -11.90 -2.72 10.55
N SER A 259 -12.06 -3.87 11.21
CA SER A 259 -11.82 -4.16 12.64
C SER A 259 -12.09 -3.02 13.64
N ARG A 260 -12.71 -3.29 14.78
CA ARG A 260 -13.08 -2.24 15.74
C ARG A 260 -11.91 -1.82 16.64
N GLY A 261 -11.89 -0.54 17.04
CA GLY A 261 -10.83 0.02 17.88
C GLY A 261 -9.53 0.26 17.11
N TRP A 262 -8.44 0.40 17.85
CA TRP A 262 -7.11 0.64 17.29
C TRP A 262 -6.76 -0.45 16.27
N THR A 263 -6.69 -0.05 15.01
CA THR A 263 -6.85 -0.98 13.89
C THR A 263 -5.53 -1.68 13.56
N ASN A 264 -4.42 -0.94 13.53
CA ASN A 264 -3.09 -1.53 13.37
C ASN A 264 -2.24 -1.18 14.56
N CYS A 265 -2.11 -2.12 15.48
CA CYS A 265 -1.42 -1.89 16.73
C CYS A 265 -0.05 -2.54 16.76
N ILE A 266 0.93 -1.71 17.08
CA ILE A 266 2.28 -2.12 17.38
C ILE A 266 2.49 -1.92 18.88
N TYR A 267 2.22 -2.94 19.68
CA TYR A 267 2.40 -2.93 21.12
C TYR A 267 3.79 -3.42 21.50
N ASP A 268 4.54 -2.61 22.24
CA ASP A 268 5.81 -2.99 22.86
C ASP A 268 6.82 -3.58 21.83
N GLY A 269 6.74 -3.10 20.59
CA GLY A 269 7.49 -3.60 19.46
C GLY A 269 8.86 -2.95 19.32
N THR A 270 9.74 -3.56 18.53
CA THR A 270 11.11 -3.06 18.29
C THR A 270 11.57 -3.32 16.86
N ASP A 271 12.14 -2.33 16.18
CA ASP A 271 12.61 -2.49 14.79
C ASP A 271 11.45 -2.89 13.86
N ILE A 272 10.44 -2.01 13.74
CA ILE A 272 9.22 -2.29 12.96
C ILE A 272 9.05 -1.26 11.86
N VAL A 273 8.76 -1.72 10.65
CA VAL A 273 8.58 -0.88 9.48
C VAL A 273 7.25 -1.14 8.82
N TYR A 274 6.46 -0.08 8.64
CA TYR A 274 5.33 -0.03 7.71
C TYR A 274 5.75 0.80 6.51
N HIS A 275 5.76 0.22 5.32
CA HIS A 275 6.17 0.90 4.09
C HIS A 275 5.13 0.68 2.98
N ASP A 276 4.79 1.74 2.24
CA ASP A 276 3.93 1.65 1.05
C ASP A 276 2.51 1.07 1.30
N VAL A 277 2.06 1.08 2.57
CA VAL A 277 0.76 0.57 3.00
C VAL A 277 -0.35 1.57 2.66
N ALA A 278 -1.49 1.06 2.20
CA ALA A 278 -2.71 1.86 2.09
C ALA A 278 -3.79 1.31 3.03
N LEU A 279 -4.48 2.18 3.75
CA LEU A 279 -5.46 1.83 4.77
C LEU A 279 -6.71 2.69 4.62
N ILE A 280 -7.87 2.03 4.59
CA ILE A 280 -9.19 2.68 4.73
C ILE A 280 -9.97 1.96 5.83
N SER A 281 -10.19 2.63 6.96
CA SER A 281 -10.99 2.13 8.08
C SER A 281 -12.31 2.89 8.21
N VAL A 282 -13.36 2.18 8.60
CA VAL A 282 -14.75 2.68 8.62
C VAL A 282 -15.52 2.31 9.89
N SER A 283 -14.96 1.42 10.72
CA SER A 283 -15.54 1.06 12.02
C SER A 283 -15.60 2.27 12.95
N ARG A 284 -16.43 2.21 14.00
CA ARG A 284 -16.32 3.21 15.08
C ARG A 284 -15.00 3.00 15.80
N ASN A 285 -14.30 4.08 16.16
CA ASN A 285 -12.93 4.01 16.66
C ASN A 285 -12.02 3.23 15.70
N GLY A 286 -12.18 3.46 14.39
CA GLY A 286 -11.36 2.82 13.37
C GLY A 286 -10.13 3.68 13.13
N ASP A 287 -9.12 3.50 13.98
CA ASP A 287 -7.85 4.20 13.86
C ASP A 287 -7.09 3.73 12.59
N GLY A 288 -5.97 4.37 12.30
CA GLY A 288 -5.05 3.98 11.25
C GLY A 288 -3.95 3.07 11.77
N ILE A 289 -2.80 3.68 12.06
CA ILE A 289 -1.59 3.00 12.55
C ILE A 289 -1.23 3.55 13.94
N ASP A 290 -1.35 2.67 14.94
CA ASP A 290 -1.07 2.92 16.34
C ASP A 290 0.27 2.34 16.76
N VAL A 291 1.22 3.22 17.09
CA VAL A 291 2.50 2.84 17.68
C VAL A 291 2.40 2.98 19.18
N VAL A 292 2.36 1.85 19.89
CA VAL A 292 2.06 1.79 21.32
C VAL A 292 3.28 1.28 22.09
N GLY A 293 3.91 2.14 22.90
CA GLY A 293 5.03 1.75 23.77
C GLY A 293 6.23 1.12 23.03
N SER A 294 6.43 1.47 21.76
CA SER A 294 7.40 0.79 20.88
C SER A 294 8.67 1.61 20.66
N ARG A 295 9.72 0.96 20.14
CA ARG A 295 10.98 1.63 19.80
C ARG A 295 11.50 1.33 18.40
N ARG A 296 12.15 2.31 17.77
CA ARG A 296 12.69 2.18 16.40
C ARG A 296 11.62 1.72 15.42
N VAL A 297 10.58 2.54 15.31
CA VAL A 297 9.44 2.28 14.41
C VAL A 297 9.44 3.31 13.29
N VAL A 298 9.31 2.85 12.05
CA VAL A 298 9.22 3.71 10.87
C VAL A 298 7.94 3.42 10.11
N VAL A 299 7.12 4.43 9.92
CA VAL A 299 5.93 4.41 9.05
C VAL A 299 6.21 5.34 7.88
N ASP A 300 6.36 4.79 6.68
CA ASP A 300 6.86 5.51 5.51
C ASP A 300 6.00 5.27 4.26
N ASN A 301 5.69 6.34 3.53
CA ASN A 301 4.97 6.26 2.25
C ASN A 301 3.59 5.59 2.38
N CYS A 302 2.87 5.86 3.48
CA CYS A 302 1.55 5.28 3.73
C CYS A 302 0.40 6.22 3.34
N PHE A 303 -0.75 5.67 2.93
CA PHE A 303 -2.01 6.41 2.83
C PHE A 303 -2.97 5.88 3.88
N VAL A 304 -3.50 6.75 4.74
CA VAL A 304 -4.36 6.37 5.85
C VAL A 304 -5.60 7.24 5.83
N ARG A 305 -6.74 6.65 5.49
CA ARG A 305 -8.05 7.24 5.76
C ARG A 305 -8.69 6.51 6.94
N ALA A 306 -8.84 7.21 8.04
CA ALA A 306 -9.32 6.67 9.30
C ALA A 306 -10.63 7.33 9.72
N SER A 307 -11.46 6.57 10.43
CA SER A 307 -12.65 7.13 11.08
C SER A 307 -12.35 7.73 12.45
N ASP A 308 -11.21 7.36 13.03
CA ASP A 308 -10.63 7.88 14.27
C ASP A 308 -9.16 8.27 14.03
N ASP A 309 -8.24 8.18 15.02
CA ASP A 309 -6.86 8.68 14.90
C ASP A 309 -6.12 8.00 13.72
N ALA A 310 -5.46 8.76 12.83
CA ALA A 310 -4.85 8.17 11.63
C ALA A 310 -3.40 7.69 11.86
N LEU A 311 -2.53 8.58 12.34
CA LEU A 311 -1.13 8.27 12.65
C LEU A 311 -0.88 8.54 14.13
N CYS A 312 -0.91 7.49 14.95
CA CYS A 312 -1.06 7.65 16.39
C CYS A 312 0.14 7.12 17.18
N ILE A 313 0.52 7.89 18.21
CA ILE A 313 1.49 7.53 19.23
C ILE A 313 0.76 7.38 20.56
N LYS A 314 0.93 6.20 21.17
CA LYS A 314 0.36 5.88 22.49
C LYS A 314 1.39 5.16 23.37
N THR A 315 1.12 5.09 24.66
CA THR A 315 1.83 4.21 25.61
C THR A 315 0.85 3.65 26.64
N TRP A 316 1.13 2.46 27.18
CA TRP A 316 0.22 1.75 28.08
C TRP A 316 0.86 1.40 29.42
N HIS A 317 0.05 1.26 30.48
CA HIS A 317 0.58 0.86 31.80
C HIS A 317 1.20 -0.53 31.75
N GLY A 318 2.38 -0.68 32.36
CA GLY A 318 3.12 -1.95 32.36
C GLY A 318 3.78 -2.30 31.03
N GLY A 319 3.59 -1.47 29.99
CA GLY A 319 4.28 -1.59 28.70
C GLY A 319 5.65 -0.90 28.68
N GLN A 320 6.31 -0.96 27.53
CA GLN A 320 7.57 -0.27 27.27
C GLN A 320 7.36 1.25 27.15
N THR A 321 8.45 2.00 27.32
CA THR A 321 8.53 3.41 26.96
C THR A 321 8.67 3.57 25.46
N LEU A 322 8.23 4.71 24.91
CA LEU A 322 8.30 4.97 23.47
C LEU A 322 9.53 5.80 23.11
N ASP A 323 10.30 5.34 22.13
CA ASP A 323 11.57 5.98 21.73
C ASP A 323 11.91 5.72 20.25
N ASP A 324 12.31 6.75 19.52
CA ASP A 324 12.74 6.67 18.11
C ASP A 324 11.62 6.15 17.19
N VAL A 325 10.61 7.00 17.00
CA VAL A 325 9.48 6.70 16.10
C VAL A 325 9.37 7.78 15.04
N VAL A 326 9.29 7.35 13.78
CA VAL A 326 9.22 8.25 12.61
C VAL A 326 8.02 7.90 11.76
N PHE A 327 7.13 8.88 11.57
CA PHE A 327 6.14 8.88 10.50
C PHE A 327 6.59 9.82 9.40
N GLN A 328 6.57 9.35 8.15
CA GLN A 328 7.06 10.14 7.03
C GLN A 328 6.42 9.82 5.67
N ASN A 329 6.35 10.84 4.82
CA ASN A 329 5.87 10.71 3.44
C ASN A 329 4.44 10.14 3.35
N CYS A 330 3.62 10.38 4.38
CA CYS A 330 2.27 9.82 4.47
C CYS A 330 1.21 10.81 4.00
N VAL A 331 0.07 10.27 3.60
CA VAL A 331 -1.18 11.02 3.44
C VAL A 331 -2.14 10.56 4.53
N ALA A 332 -2.70 11.49 5.29
CA ALA A 332 -3.65 11.25 6.36
C ALA A 332 -4.99 11.95 6.07
N TRP A 333 -6.08 11.26 6.34
CA TRP A 333 -7.45 11.73 6.20
C TRP A 333 -8.27 11.19 7.38
N ASN A 334 -8.98 12.06 8.10
CA ASN A 334 -9.92 11.62 9.15
C ASN A 334 -11.37 11.95 8.77
N ASP A 335 -12.29 10.99 8.94
CA ASP A 335 -13.68 11.17 8.48
C ASP A 335 -14.59 11.97 9.45
N ILE A 336 -14.55 11.70 10.78
CA ILE A 336 -15.55 12.26 11.72
C ILE A 336 -14.94 13.30 12.66
N THR A 337 -14.30 12.86 13.74
CA THR A 337 -13.69 13.75 14.73
C THR A 337 -12.60 12.96 15.41
N SER A 338 -11.42 13.06 14.84
CA SER A 338 -10.20 12.58 15.45
C SER A 338 -9.01 13.24 14.78
N HIS A 339 -7.79 12.82 15.09
CA HIS A 339 -6.59 13.53 14.69
C HIS A 339 -5.85 12.79 13.56
N PRO A 340 -5.52 13.48 12.46
CA PRO A 340 -4.62 12.94 11.43
C PRO A 340 -3.25 12.54 11.96
N ILE A 341 -2.81 13.24 13.01
CA ILE A 341 -1.57 13.00 13.75
C ILE A 341 -1.90 13.14 15.22
N GLU A 342 -1.65 12.10 16.02
CA GLU A 342 -1.93 12.10 17.46
C GLU A 342 -0.71 11.66 18.28
N ILE A 343 -0.50 12.34 19.40
CA ILE A 343 0.39 11.90 20.49
C ILE A 343 -0.42 12.06 21.77
N GLY A 344 -1.20 11.05 22.15
CA GLY A 344 -2.16 11.30 23.21
C GLY A 344 -3.25 10.25 23.38
N PHE A 345 -4.31 10.70 24.06
CA PHE A 345 -5.38 9.96 24.72
C PHE A 345 -4.90 8.93 25.77
N GLU A 346 -3.86 8.15 25.45
CA GLU A 346 -3.20 7.21 26.35
C GLU A 346 -1.67 7.37 26.34
N LEU A 347 -1.16 8.17 27.27
CA LEU A 347 0.26 8.28 27.58
C LEU A 347 0.51 7.81 29.02
N ARG A 348 0.61 6.50 29.19
CA ARG A 348 0.61 5.82 30.49
C ARG A 348 1.97 5.25 30.90
N SER A 349 3.00 5.42 30.08
CA SER A 349 4.41 5.10 30.40
C SER A 349 5.18 6.32 30.91
N PRO A 350 6.34 6.14 31.58
CA PRO A 350 7.13 7.27 32.10
C PRO A 350 7.55 8.33 31.08
N TYR A 351 7.79 7.93 29.82
CA TYR A 351 8.10 8.86 28.73
C TYR A 351 7.77 8.31 27.34
N ALA A 352 7.60 9.24 26.42
CA ALA A 352 7.61 9.06 24.97
C ALA A 352 8.53 10.15 24.38
N ARG A 353 9.56 9.77 23.62
CA ARG A 353 10.61 10.71 23.13
C ARG A 353 11.13 10.34 21.74
N ASN A 354 11.88 11.27 21.13
CA ASN A 354 12.46 11.10 19.79
C ASN A 354 11.40 10.70 18.74
N ILE A 355 10.31 11.47 18.70
CA ILE A 355 9.19 11.27 17.79
C ILE A 355 9.29 12.29 16.66
N THR A 356 9.19 11.82 15.41
CA THR A 356 9.22 12.68 14.23
C THR A 356 8.00 12.39 13.35
N PHE A 357 7.25 13.45 13.02
CA PHE A 357 6.30 13.46 11.91
C PHE A 357 6.88 14.41 10.85
N ARG A 358 7.14 13.91 9.64
CA ARG A 358 7.71 14.74 8.55
C ARG A 358 7.07 14.44 7.21
N ASN A 359 6.80 15.48 6.41
CA ASN A 359 6.17 15.31 5.10
C ASN A 359 4.86 14.50 5.18
N ILE A 360 3.90 15.00 5.98
CA ILE A 360 2.57 14.41 6.13
C ILE A 360 1.56 15.35 5.46
N ASP A 361 0.83 14.86 4.47
CA ASP A 361 -0.29 15.59 3.89
C ASP A 361 -1.57 15.24 4.63
N VAL A 362 -2.12 16.20 5.38
CA VAL A 362 -3.48 16.11 5.89
C VAL A 362 -4.42 16.67 4.83
N ILE A 363 -5.24 15.80 4.23
CA ILE A 363 -6.01 16.19 3.03
C ILE A 363 -7.46 16.58 3.32
N HIS A 364 -8.02 16.15 4.46
CA HIS A 364 -9.32 16.52 5.02
C HIS A 364 -9.30 16.45 6.54
#